data_AF-A0AAE9J2V5-F1
#
_entry.id   AF-A0AAE9J2V5-F1
#
_cell.length_a   1.000
_cell.length_b   1.000
_cell.length_c   1.000
_cell.angle_alpha   90.00
_cell.angle_beta   90.00
_cell.angle_gamma   90.00
#
_symmetry.space_group_name_H-M   'P 1'
#
loop_
_entity.id
_entity.type
_entity.pdbx_description
1 polymer ?
#
loop_
_entity_poly.entity_id
_entity_poly.type
_entity_poly.pdbx_seq_one_letter_code
_entity_poly.pdbx_strand_id
1 'polypeptide(L)'
;MVQLKLLSKFPSDIPSEITRKFTMSSFKMTVAEAWTFNSINAVIRKFDLGCQLFTANDELVKLNDVQLFYLNVKLLNLYRVNKDYEKAIATTENNIQLLATAMQLKEQVESDIQAVRAELGRLEKSYIVSESKLTD
;
A
#
# COMPACT_ATOMS: atom_id res chain seq x y z
N MET A 1 16.27 1.47 -4.56
CA MET A 1 15.65 2.64 -5.25
C MET A 1 14.11 2.57 -5.23
N VAL A 2 13.51 1.38 -5.04
CA VAL A 2 12.06 1.15 -4.98
C VAL A 2 11.40 1.87 -3.81
N GLN A 3 11.97 1.81 -2.61
CA GLN A 3 11.40 2.50 -1.46
C GLN A 3 11.17 3.99 -1.76
N LEU A 4 12.16 4.67 -2.37
CA LEU A 4 12.04 6.07 -2.82
C LEU A 4 10.98 6.26 -3.93
N LYS A 5 10.93 5.38 -4.95
CA LYS A 5 9.90 5.45 -6.00
C LYS A 5 8.49 5.24 -5.44
N LEU A 6 8.30 4.35 -4.47
CA LEU A 6 7.00 4.10 -3.83
C LEU A 6 6.60 5.26 -2.92
N LEU A 7 7.56 5.81 -2.14
CA LEU A 7 7.34 6.97 -1.28
C LEU A 7 7.01 8.25 -2.08
N SER A 8 7.54 8.39 -3.30
CA SER A 8 7.27 9.56 -4.16
C SER A 8 5.80 9.72 -4.59
N LYS A 9 4.96 8.68 -4.39
CA LYS A 9 3.52 8.71 -4.68
C LYS A 9 2.67 9.18 -3.50
N PHE A 10 3.29 9.49 -2.36
CA PHE A 10 2.61 9.86 -1.14
C PHE A 10 3.06 11.24 -0.64
N PRO A 11 2.25 11.91 0.20
CA PRO A 11 2.63 13.18 0.80
C PRO A 11 3.97 13.05 1.52
N SER A 12 4.80 14.10 1.49
CA SER A 12 6.14 14.15 2.10
C SER A 12 6.17 13.80 3.59
N ASP A 13 5.02 13.83 4.25
CA ASP A 13 4.88 13.75 5.70
C ASP A 13 4.46 12.35 6.17
N ILE A 14 5.05 11.30 5.60
CA ILE A 14 4.92 9.95 6.17
C ILE A 14 5.78 9.87 7.44
N PRO A 15 5.21 9.51 8.61
CA PRO A 15 5.96 9.33 9.84
C PRO A 15 7.13 8.36 9.66
N SER A 16 8.28 8.74 10.21
CA SER A 16 9.49 7.94 10.06
C SER A 16 9.37 6.54 10.67
N GLU A 17 8.45 6.34 11.64
CA GLU A 17 8.18 5.00 12.20
C GLU A 17 7.61 4.05 11.15
N ILE A 18 6.76 4.53 10.23
CA ILE A 18 6.19 3.71 9.15
C ILE A 18 7.28 3.40 8.13
N THR A 19 8.06 4.40 7.71
CA THR A 19 9.14 4.17 6.73
C THR A 19 10.25 3.26 7.28
N ARG A 20 10.48 3.24 8.60
CA ARG A 20 11.46 2.36 9.25
C ARG A 20 10.93 0.95 9.48
N LYS A 21 9.65 0.80 9.83
CA LYS A 21 9.01 -0.50 10.05
C LYS A 21 8.89 -1.32 8.77
N PHE A 22 8.67 -0.65 7.63
CA PHE A 22 8.56 -1.31 6.32
C PHE A 22 9.84 -1.12 5.51
N THR A 23 10.90 -1.81 5.93
CA THR A 23 12.11 -1.93 5.10
C THR A 23 11.82 -2.95 4.00
N MET A 24 11.45 -2.47 2.82
CA MET A 24 11.18 -3.32 1.67
C MET A 24 12.51 -3.79 1.07
N SER A 25 12.77 -5.10 1.13
CA SER A 25 13.95 -5.68 0.49
C SER A 25 13.72 -5.71 -1.00
N SER A 26 14.51 -4.91 -1.74
CA SER A 26 14.52 -4.90 -3.20
C SER A 26 15.80 -5.51 -3.72
N PHE A 27 15.72 -6.32 -4.76
CA PHE A 27 16.88 -6.89 -5.44
C PHE A 27 16.87 -6.44 -6.90
N LYS A 28 18.06 -6.10 -7.42
CA LYS A 28 18.21 -5.85 -8.86
C LYS A 28 17.99 -7.15 -9.61
N MET A 29 17.21 -7.09 -10.69
CA MET A 29 17.06 -8.24 -11.57
C MET A 29 18.41 -8.57 -12.19
N THR A 30 18.72 -9.86 -12.26
CA THR A 30 19.76 -10.34 -13.18
C THR A 30 19.27 -10.21 -14.63
N VAL A 31 20.20 -10.20 -15.57
CA VAL A 31 19.87 -10.23 -17.02
C VAL A 31 19.00 -11.45 -17.36
N ALA A 32 19.30 -12.60 -16.76
CA ALA A 32 18.55 -13.83 -16.97
C ALA A 32 17.11 -13.76 -16.43
N GLU A 33 16.91 -13.19 -15.24
CA GLU A 33 15.57 -12.96 -14.70
C GLU A 33 14.77 -11.99 -15.55
N ALA A 34 15.37 -10.88 -16.00
CA ALA A 34 14.71 -9.92 -16.88
C ALA A 34 14.20 -10.59 -18.17
N TRP A 35 15.03 -11.45 -18.81
CA TRP A 35 14.61 -12.21 -19.98
C TRP A 35 13.52 -13.26 -19.68
N THR A 36 13.59 -13.91 -18.52
CA THR A 36 12.54 -14.83 -18.06
C THR A 36 11.20 -14.10 -17.90
N PHE A 37 11.20 -12.95 -17.22
CA PHE A 37 10.00 -12.13 -17.03
C PHE A 37 9.45 -11.57 -18.34
N ASN A 38 10.31 -11.12 -19.25
CA ASN A 38 9.89 -10.69 -20.58
C ASN A 38 9.25 -11.83 -21.38
N SER A 39 9.79 -13.05 -21.29
CA SER A 39 9.23 -14.23 -21.94
C SER A 39 7.84 -14.57 -21.38
N ILE A 40 7.67 -14.53 -20.06
CA ILE A 40 6.37 -14.72 -19.40
C ILE A 40 5.40 -13.61 -19.83
N ASN A 41 5.82 -12.35 -19.81
CA ASN A 41 4.97 -11.22 -20.17
C ASN A 41 4.49 -11.32 -21.63
N ALA A 42 5.39 -11.64 -22.56
CA ALA A 42 5.05 -11.75 -23.99
C ALA A 42 4.22 -13.01 -24.32
N VAL A 43 4.62 -14.18 -23.82
CA VAL A 43 4.06 -15.47 -24.24
C VAL A 43 2.83 -15.86 -23.44
N ILE A 44 2.86 -15.68 -22.11
CA ILE A 44 1.79 -16.14 -21.22
C ILE A 44 0.79 -15.02 -20.96
N ARG A 45 1.28 -13.82 -20.66
CA ARG A 45 0.46 -12.68 -20.24
C ARG A 45 0.09 -11.73 -21.38
N LYS A 46 0.61 -11.95 -22.60
CA LYS A 46 0.34 -11.12 -23.79
C LYS A 46 0.47 -9.61 -23.53
N PHE A 47 1.50 -9.22 -22.77
CA PHE A 47 1.82 -7.85 -22.34
C PHE A 47 0.88 -7.24 -21.28
N ASP A 48 0.06 -8.04 -20.58
CA ASP A 48 -0.78 -7.57 -19.46
C ASP A 48 0.04 -7.01 -18.28
N LEU A 49 1.34 -7.34 -18.17
CA LEU A 49 2.22 -6.80 -17.12
C LEU A 49 2.90 -5.48 -17.53
N GLY A 50 2.58 -4.94 -18.71
CA GLY A 50 3.10 -3.68 -19.24
C GLY A 50 3.73 -3.82 -20.63
N CYS A 51 3.87 -2.68 -21.30
CA CYS A 51 4.42 -2.58 -22.66
C CYS A 51 5.94 -2.33 -22.72
N GLN A 52 6.58 -2.06 -21.58
CA GLN A 52 8.03 -1.89 -21.47
C GLN A 52 8.68 -3.22 -21.10
N LEU A 53 9.85 -3.49 -21.67
CA LEU A 53 10.63 -4.68 -21.32
C LEU A 53 11.27 -4.50 -19.93
N PHE A 54 11.23 -5.57 -19.14
CA PHE A 54 12.02 -5.68 -17.92
C PHE A 54 13.51 -5.71 -18.26
N THR A 55 14.32 -5.09 -17.41
CA THR A 55 15.77 -4.94 -17.54
C THR A 55 16.46 -5.24 -16.21
N ALA A 56 17.78 -5.43 -16.24
CA ALA A 56 18.58 -5.59 -15.02
C ALA A 56 18.62 -4.32 -14.13
N ASN A 57 18.14 -3.18 -14.66
CA ASN A 57 18.00 -1.95 -13.88
C ASN A 57 16.70 -1.91 -13.07
N ASP A 58 15.76 -2.79 -13.37
CA ASP A 58 14.53 -2.93 -12.61
C ASP A 58 14.81 -3.64 -11.28
N GLU A 59 14.01 -3.30 -10.28
CA GLU A 59 14.13 -3.83 -8.95
C GLU A 59 12.90 -4.68 -8.65
N LEU A 60 13.12 -5.93 -8.26
CA LEU A 60 12.10 -6.83 -7.77
C LEU A 60 11.86 -6.59 -6.29
N VAL A 61 10.59 -6.58 -5.90
CA VAL A 61 10.19 -6.51 -4.50
C VAL A 61 9.12 -7.55 -4.24
N LYS A 62 9.14 -8.13 -3.04
CA LYS A 62 8.10 -9.04 -2.61
C LYS A 62 6.76 -8.31 -2.59
N LEU A 63 5.76 -8.90 -3.25
CA LEU A 63 4.42 -8.33 -3.34
C LEU A 63 3.82 -8.07 -1.94
N ASN A 64 4.03 -8.99 -0.99
CA ASN A 64 3.52 -8.84 0.37
C ASN A 64 4.10 -7.61 1.08
N ASP A 65 5.39 -7.33 0.93
CA ASP A 65 6.05 -6.17 1.53
C ASP A 65 5.47 -4.87 0.98
N VAL A 66 5.23 -4.84 -0.34
CA VAL A 66 4.57 -3.72 -1.02
C VAL A 66 3.15 -3.54 -0.46
N GLN A 67 2.35 -4.61 -0.44
CA GLN A 67 0.97 -4.55 0.04
C GLN A 67 0.85 -4.11 1.50
N LEU A 68 1.70 -4.67 2.38
CA LEU A 68 1.76 -4.29 3.80
C LEU A 68 2.09 -2.80 3.95
N PHE A 69 3.09 -2.31 3.22
CA PHE A 69 3.44 -0.89 3.23
C PHE A 69 2.25 -0.01 2.80
N TYR A 70 1.64 -0.31 1.64
CA TYR A 70 0.52 0.47 1.11
C TYR A 70 -0.69 0.48 2.02
N LEU A 71 -1.04 -0.65 2.64
CA LEU A 71 -2.16 -0.74 3.56
C LEU A 71 -1.91 0.02 4.86
N ASN A 72 -0.67 0.00 5.38
CA ASN A 72 -0.31 0.80 6.56
C ASN A 72 -0.35 2.31 6.27
N VAL A 73 0.13 2.73 5.10
CA VAL A 73 0.02 4.13 4.67
C VAL A 73 -1.44 4.54 4.45
N LYS A 74 -2.24 3.67 3.81
CA LYS A 74 -3.69 3.89 3.65
C LYS A 74 -4.36 4.05 5.00
N LEU A 75 -4.07 3.17 5.96
CA LEU A 75 -4.61 3.22 7.31
C LEU A 75 -4.26 4.54 8.03
N LEU A 76 -3.01 4.99 7.93
CA LEU A 76 -2.59 6.29 8.47
C LEU A 76 -3.41 7.44 7.87
N ASN A 77 -3.55 7.46 6.55
CA ASN A 77 -4.28 8.52 5.86
C ASN A 77 -5.76 8.52 6.24
N LEU A 78 -6.37 7.33 6.38
CA LEU A 78 -7.76 7.23 6.84
C LEU A 78 -7.93 7.79 8.25
N TYR A 79 -7.01 7.53 9.20
CA TYR A 79 -7.08 8.16 10.52
C TYR A 79 -6.94 9.68 10.47
N ARG A 80 -6.05 10.21 9.62
CA ARG A 80 -5.87 11.66 9.45
C ARG A 80 -7.17 12.29 8.93
N VAL A 81 -7.75 11.73 7.88
CA VAL A 81 -9.01 12.18 7.30
C VAL A 81 -10.16 12.07 8.31
N ASN A 82 -10.23 10.97 9.08
CA ASN A 82 -11.24 10.81 10.12
C ASN A 82 -11.16 11.93 11.18
N LYS A 83 -9.95 12.26 11.62
CA LYS A 83 -9.70 13.36 12.56
C LYS A 83 -10.09 14.72 11.99
N ASP A 84 -9.89 14.93 10.69
CA ASP A 84 -10.28 16.17 10.04
C ASP A 84 -11.81 16.26 9.87
N TYR A 85 -12.51 15.15 9.63
CA TYR A 85 -13.98 15.11 9.71
C TYR A 85 -14.51 15.37 11.12
N GLU A 86 -13.89 14.82 12.16
CA GLU A 86 -14.25 15.11 13.56
C GLU A 86 -14.14 16.61 13.88
N LYS A 87 -13.04 17.25 13.45
CA LYS A 87 -12.88 18.71 13.59
C LYS A 87 -13.95 19.46 12.80
N ALA A 88 -14.19 19.09 11.54
CA ALA A 88 -15.17 19.74 10.68
C ALA A 88 -16.58 19.68 11.30
N ILE A 89 -16.98 18.51 11.82
CA ILE A 89 -18.24 18.30 12.54
C ILE A 89 -18.31 19.21 13.77
N ALA A 90 -17.24 19.28 14.57
CA ALA A 90 -17.21 20.12 15.77
C ALA A 90 -17.26 21.63 15.48
N THR A 91 -16.76 22.08 14.33
CA THR A 91 -16.73 23.50 13.94
C THR A 91 -17.90 23.94 13.06
N THR A 92 -18.70 23.01 12.55
CA THR A 92 -19.83 23.32 11.67
C THR A 92 -21.04 23.73 12.50
N GLU A 93 -21.11 25.00 12.86
CA GLU A 93 -22.30 25.59 13.45
C GLU A 93 -23.24 26.10 12.33
N ASN A 94 -24.55 25.81 12.48
CA ASN A 94 -25.65 26.35 11.67
C ASN A 94 -25.80 25.84 10.21
N ASN A 95 -25.00 24.88 9.74
CA ASN A 95 -25.19 24.22 8.43
C ASN A 95 -25.51 22.73 8.58
N ILE A 96 -26.81 22.41 8.73
CA ILE A 96 -27.32 21.04 8.96
C ILE A 96 -26.95 20.09 7.82
N GLN A 97 -26.99 20.56 6.56
CA GLN A 97 -26.69 19.73 5.41
C GLN A 97 -25.21 19.34 5.37
N LEU A 98 -24.31 20.30 5.62
CA LEU A 98 -22.88 20.05 5.69
C LEU A 98 -22.53 19.12 6.85
N LEU A 99 -23.20 19.29 8.00
CA LEU A 99 -23.04 18.41 9.16
C LEU A 99 -23.43 16.96 8.83
N ALA A 100 -24.60 16.75 8.22
CA ALA A 100 -25.07 15.42 7.83
C ALA A 100 -24.12 14.75 6.83
N THR A 101 -23.63 15.50 5.82
CA THR A 101 -22.64 14.99 4.87
C THR A 101 -21.32 14.63 5.56
N ALA A 102 -20.81 15.48 6.45
CA ALA A 102 -19.57 15.22 7.17
C ALA A 102 -19.67 13.98 8.08
N MET A 103 -20.82 13.80 8.76
CA MET A 103 -21.09 12.61 9.57
C MET A 103 -21.13 11.33 8.72
N GLN A 104 -21.85 11.34 7.59
CA GLN A 104 -21.91 10.19 6.70
C GLN A 104 -20.54 9.83 6.11
N LEU A 105 -19.75 10.83 5.69
CA LEU A 105 -18.40 10.60 5.19
C LEU A 105 -17.47 10.04 6.27
N LYS A 106 -17.62 10.51 7.51
CA LYS A 106 -16.88 9.97 8.66
C LYS A 106 -17.23 8.49 8.88
N GLU A 107 -18.50 8.11 8.88
CA GLU A 107 -18.93 6.71 9.02
C GLU A 107 -18.34 5.82 7.92
N GLN A 108 -18.30 6.31 6.67
CA GLN A 108 -17.67 5.57 5.57
C GLN A 108 -16.17 5.39 5.80
N VAL A 109 -15.46 6.43 6.26
CA VAL A 109 -14.03 6.33 6.59
C VAL A 109 -13.78 5.36 7.74
N GLU A 110 -14.65 5.34 8.76
CA GLU A 110 -14.56 4.37 9.87
C GLU A 110 -14.74 2.93 9.38
N SER A 111 -15.67 2.70 8.46
CA SER A 111 -15.85 1.40 7.79
C SER A 111 -14.60 0.99 7.02
N ASP A 112 -14.03 1.91 6.23
CA ASP A 112 -12.80 1.67 5.46
C ASP A 112 -11.60 1.36 6.37
N ILE A 113 -11.50 2.02 7.53
CA ILE A 113 -10.49 1.72 8.56
C ILE A 113 -10.60 0.26 9.02
N GLN A 114 -11.81 -0.23 9.31
CA GLN A 114 -12.01 -1.62 9.73
C GLN A 114 -11.67 -2.59 8.61
N ALA A 115 -12.07 -2.31 7.38
CA ALA A 115 -11.75 -3.13 6.22
C ALA A 115 -10.22 -3.25 6.01
N VAL A 116 -9.49 -2.13 6.10
CA VAL A 116 -8.03 -2.12 5.98
C VAL A 116 -7.36 -2.87 7.12
N ARG A 117 -7.85 -2.73 8.36
CA ARG A 117 -7.35 -3.50 9.52
C ARG A 117 -7.55 -5.00 9.35
N ALA A 118 -8.71 -5.43 8.87
CA ALA A 118 -9.01 -6.84 8.62
C ALA A 118 -8.06 -7.42 7.56
N GLU A 119 -7.82 -6.67 6.48
CA GLU A 119 -6.92 -7.07 5.40
C GLU A 119 -5.45 -7.12 5.86
N LEU A 120 -5.01 -6.15 6.66
CA LEU A 120 -3.69 -6.20 7.30
C LEU A 120 -3.52 -7.44 8.16
N GLY A 121 -4.49 -7.74 9.02
CA GLY A 121 -4.47 -8.95 9.86
C GLY A 121 -4.46 -10.25 9.03
N ARG A 122 -5.09 -10.25 7.85
CA ARG A 122 -5.04 -11.40 6.91
C ARG A 122 -3.65 -11.56 6.30
N LEU A 123 -3.05 -10.46 5.84
CA LEU A 123 -1.72 -10.46 5.20
C LEU A 123 -0.63 -10.82 6.20
N GLU A 124 -0.66 -10.28 7.42
CA GLU A 124 0.30 -10.61 8.47
C GLU A 124 0.28 -12.11 8.83
N LYS A 125 -0.91 -12.72 8.94
CA LYS A 125 -1.05 -14.17 9.13
C LYS A 125 -0.48 -14.98 7.96
N SER A 126 -0.78 -14.55 6.73
CA SER A 126 -0.25 -15.21 5.53
C SER A 126 1.28 -15.11 5.44
N TYR A 127 1.85 -14.00 5.90
CA TYR A 127 3.29 -13.74 5.86
C TYR A 127 4.04 -14.67 6.83
N ILE A 128 3.57 -14.78 8.08
CA ILE A 128 4.14 -15.67 9.11
C ILE A 128 4.16 -17.14 8.62
N VAL A 129 3.07 -17.61 8.01
CA VAL A 129 2.96 -18.98 7.48
C VAL A 129 3.91 -19.23 6.30
N SER A 130 4.21 -18.20 5.51
CA SER A 130 5.13 -18.33 4.37
C SER A 130 6.61 -18.36 4.78
N GLU A 131 7.00 -17.61 5.82
CA GLU A 131 8.37 -17.65 6.33
C GLU A 131 8.67 -18.94 7.09
N SER A 132 7.71 -19.48 7.84
CA SER A 132 7.90 -20.75 8.56
C SER A 132 8.10 -21.97 7.65
N LYS A 133 7.59 -21.92 6.41
CA LYS A 133 7.74 -22.99 5.42
C LYS A 133 9.05 -22.93 4.62
N LEU A 134 9.80 -21.84 4.72
CA LEU A 134 11.08 -21.66 4.04
C LEU A 134 12.28 -22.11 4.91
N THR A 135 12.02 -22.45 6.17
CA THR A 135 13.02 -22.87 7.17
C THR A 135 13.01 -24.38 7.50
N ASP A 136 12.12 -25.15 6.85
CA ASP A 136 12.06 -26.62 6.92
C ASP A 136 12.54 -27.24 5.60
#